data_AF-A0AAD7C2Q4-F1
#
_entry.id   AF-A0AAD7C2Q4-F1
#
_cell.length_a   1.000
_cell.length_b   1.000
_cell.length_c   1.000
_cell.angle_alpha   90.00
_cell.angle_beta   90.00
_cell.angle_gamma   90.00
#
_symmetry.space_group_name_H-M   'P 1'
#
loop_
_entity.id
_entity.type
_entity.pdbx_description
1 polymer ?
#
loop_
_entity_poly.entity_id
_entity_poly.type
_entity_poly.pdbx_seq_one_letter_code
_entity_poly.pdbx_strand_id
1 'polypeptide(L)'
;IEHNPANWGKVTHAVEEALTQLRSKFKKAVRKHRSLKEKPKDRMLLPSADRKNIFQLAQDIAKGTQCEVNLLLCARVAFMRKSYIKDSSIKFWTTVDEDLVKIREKAGGDLKKVTKAFSHVLKTDRKQHGVDNYEIDEAVDTFQQDVDKMVETGTAGPAEGDDGPASDDDH
;
A
#
# COMPACT_ATOMS: atom_id res chain seq x y z
N ILE A 1 20.19 -18.41 -10.68
CA ILE A 1 20.21 -17.21 -9.80
C ILE A 1 19.73 -17.57 -8.39
N GLU A 2 18.76 -18.48 -8.25
CA GLU A 2 18.27 -19.02 -6.96
C GLU A 2 19.30 -19.77 -6.08
N HIS A 3 20.39 -20.32 -6.63
CA HIS A 3 21.31 -21.18 -5.87
C HIS A 3 22.63 -20.52 -5.45
N ASN A 4 22.72 -19.17 -5.42
CA ASN A 4 23.89 -18.49 -4.86
C ASN A 4 23.47 -17.47 -3.78
N PRO A 5 23.69 -17.78 -2.48
CA PRO A 5 23.24 -16.93 -1.37
C PRO A 5 23.87 -15.52 -1.39
N ALA A 6 25.09 -15.37 -1.91
CA ALA A 6 25.73 -14.06 -2.04
C ALA A 6 25.10 -13.21 -3.15
N ASN A 7 24.57 -13.84 -4.20
CA ASN A 7 23.83 -13.14 -5.26
C ASN A 7 22.39 -12.84 -4.82
N TRP A 8 21.79 -13.72 -4.02
CA TRP A 8 20.48 -13.48 -3.42
C TRP A 8 20.48 -12.29 -2.47
N GLY A 9 21.49 -12.19 -1.60
CA GLY A 9 21.64 -11.03 -0.69
C GLY A 9 21.73 -9.68 -1.43
N LYS A 10 22.42 -9.65 -2.59
CA LYS A 10 22.49 -8.44 -3.43
C LYS A 10 21.14 -8.08 -4.04
N VAL A 11 20.37 -9.07 -4.50
CA VAL A 11 19.03 -8.86 -5.06
C VAL A 11 18.08 -8.33 -3.99
N THR A 12 18.05 -8.97 -2.81
CA THR A 12 17.21 -8.53 -1.69
C THR A 12 17.54 -7.10 -1.29
N HIS A 13 18.83 -6.76 -1.14
CA HIS A 13 19.24 -5.41 -0.78
C HIS A 13 18.82 -4.37 -1.83
N ALA A 14 19.01 -4.65 -3.12
CA ALA A 14 18.59 -3.75 -4.19
C ALA A 14 17.06 -3.51 -4.18
N VAL A 15 16.27 -4.55 -3.89
CA VAL A 15 14.81 -4.43 -3.75
C VAL A 15 14.43 -3.61 -2.53
N GLU A 16 15.04 -3.86 -1.37
CA GLU A 16 14.81 -3.10 -0.14
C GLU A 16 15.14 -1.60 -0.30
N GLU A 17 16.26 -1.29 -0.95
CA GLU A 17 16.65 0.08 -1.25
C GLU A 17 15.63 0.76 -2.19
N ALA A 18 15.24 0.09 -3.27
CA ALA A 18 14.25 0.61 -4.21
C ALA A 18 12.89 0.88 -3.53
N LEU A 19 12.42 -0.05 -2.70
CA LEU A 19 11.18 0.11 -1.94
C LEU A 19 11.29 1.23 -0.90
N THR A 20 12.44 1.38 -0.25
CA THR A 20 12.69 2.47 0.71
C THR A 20 12.66 3.83 0.02
N GLN A 21 13.30 3.94 -1.15
CA GLN A 21 13.27 5.16 -1.96
C GLN A 21 11.85 5.48 -2.43
N LEU A 22 11.08 4.46 -2.85
CA LEU A 22 9.69 4.62 -3.26
C LEU A 22 8.81 5.13 -2.11
N ARG A 23 8.93 4.54 -0.92
CA ARG A 23 8.26 5.02 0.30
C ARG A 23 8.63 6.48 0.59
N SER A 24 9.92 6.83 0.55
CA SER A 24 10.37 8.21 0.75
C SER A 24 9.73 9.17 -0.26
N LYS A 25 9.68 8.81 -1.55
CA LYS A 25 9.04 9.58 -2.62
C LYS A 25 7.55 9.80 -2.34
N PHE A 26 6.82 8.75 -2.00
CA PHE A 26 5.38 8.81 -1.71
C PHE A 26 5.09 9.76 -0.53
N LYS A 27 5.82 9.60 0.58
CA LYS A 27 5.67 10.45 1.76
C LYS A 27 5.96 11.92 1.44
N LYS A 28 7.01 12.19 0.64
CA LYS A 28 7.35 13.56 0.20
C LYS A 28 6.27 14.16 -0.70
N ALA A 29 5.70 13.38 -1.63
CA ALA A 29 4.61 13.83 -2.49
C ALA A 29 3.39 14.24 -1.65
N VAL A 30 2.94 13.39 -0.72
CA VAL A 30 1.81 13.70 0.18
C VAL A 30 2.10 14.94 1.03
N ARG A 31 3.32 15.09 1.55
CA ARG A 31 3.74 16.28 2.32
C ARG A 31 3.67 17.56 1.49
N LYS A 32 4.18 17.54 0.25
CA LYS A 32 4.23 18.71 -0.64
C LYS A 32 2.84 19.30 -0.86
N HIS A 33 1.84 18.44 -0.99
CA HIS A 33 0.45 18.81 -1.28
C HIS A 33 -0.40 19.11 -0.03
N ARG A 34 0.24 19.30 1.14
CA ARG A 34 -0.43 19.65 2.40
C ARG A 34 0.17 20.89 3.10
N SER A 35 1.30 21.44 2.66
CA SER A 35 2.06 22.35 3.51
C SER A 35 1.66 23.83 3.37
N LEU A 36 0.80 24.33 4.26
CA LEU A 36 0.98 25.69 4.80
C LEU A 36 2.00 25.61 5.95
N LYS A 37 2.97 26.52 5.93
CA LYS A 37 3.98 26.64 6.99
C LYS A 37 3.34 26.99 8.33
N GLU A 38 4.00 26.52 9.39
CA GLU A 38 4.06 27.18 10.71
C GLU A 38 2.78 27.25 11.56
N LYS A 39 2.26 26.10 12.02
CA LYS A 39 1.98 25.85 13.45
C LYS A 39 1.38 24.45 13.65
N PRO A 40 1.78 23.70 14.69
CA PRO A 40 1.31 22.32 14.92
C PRO A 40 -0.19 22.16 15.20
N LYS A 41 -0.91 23.27 15.45
CA LYS A 41 -2.28 23.24 15.98
C LYS A 41 -3.37 23.44 14.92
N ASP A 42 -3.06 24.07 13.79
CA ASP A 42 -4.03 24.26 12.71
C ASP A 42 -3.70 23.31 11.56
N ARG A 43 -4.50 22.24 11.47
CA ARG A 43 -4.49 21.27 10.36
C ARG A 43 -5.09 21.91 9.10
N MET A 44 -4.60 23.08 8.69
CA MET A 44 -5.13 23.78 7.54
C MET A 44 -4.66 23.12 6.25
N LEU A 45 -5.61 22.87 5.37
CA LEU A 45 -5.35 22.49 4.00
C LEU A 45 -4.70 23.68 3.27
N LEU A 46 -3.93 23.39 2.21
CA LEU A 46 -3.52 24.42 1.26
C LEU A 46 -4.77 25.19 0.75
N PRO A 47 -4.64 26.46 0.36
CA PRO A 47 -5.68 27.18 -0.36
C PRO A 47 -6.17 26.35 -1.55
N SER A 48 -7.46 26.47 -1.90
CA SER A 48 -8.06 25.60 -2.92
C SER A 48 -7.35 25.63 -4.27
N ALA A 49 -6.71 26.76 -4.61
CA ALA A 49 -5.93 26.93 -5.84
C ALA A 49 -4.64 26.07 -5.88
N ASP A 50 -4.08 25.73 -4.72
CA ASP A 50 -2.82 24.98 -4.61
C ASP A 50 -3.04 23.52 -4.19
N ARG A 51 -4.29 23.11 -3.96
CA ARG A 51 -4.64 21.73 -3.59
C ARG A 51 -4.73 20.86 -4.83
N LYS A 52 -3.87 19.85 -4.91
CA LYS A 52 -4.08 18.75 -5.86
C LYS A 52 -5.20 17.84 -5.41
N ASN A 53 -6.09 17.51 -6.36
CA ASN A 53 -7.02 16.42 -6.18
C ASN A 53 -6.26 15.08 -6.17
N ILE A 54 -6.98 14.01 -5.84
CA ILE A 54 -6.37 12.70 -5.61
C ILE A 54 -5.73 12.09 -6.87
N PHE A 55 -6.30 12.34 -8.04
CA PHE A 55 -5.80 11.80 -9.30
C PHE A 55 -4.50 12.48 -9.71
N GLN A 56 -4.45 13.81 -9.64
CA GLN A 56 -3.22 14.57 -9.89
C GLN A 56 -2.10 14.18 -8.91
N LEU A 57 -2.45 13.88 -7.65
CA LEU A 57 -1.49 13.37 -6.66
C LEU A 57 -1.01 11.96 -7.03
N ALA A 58 -1.90 11.07 -7.47
CA ALA A 58 -1.54 9.73 -7.92
C ALA A 58 -0.64 9.78 -9.17
N GLN A 59 -0.89 10.69 -10.12
CA GLN A 59 -0.02 10.94 -11.27
C GLN A 59 1.39 11.39 -10.85
N ASP A 60 1.50 12.34 -9.92
CA ASP A 60 2.81 12.77 -9.39
C ASP A 60 3.59 11.60 -8.77
N ILE A 61 2.87 10.70 -8.09
CA ILE A 61 3.44 9.54 -7.43
C ILE A 61 3.91 8.49 -8.45
N ALA A 62 3.06 8.20 -9.44
CA ALA A 62 3.33 7.25 -10.53
C ALA A 62 4.35 7.78 -11.56
N LYS A 63 4.64 9.09 -11.57
CA LYS A 63 5.60 9.67 -12.50
C LYS A 63 6.97 8.97 -12.42
N GLY A 64 7.43 8.42 -13.54
CA GLY A 64 8.70 7.69 -13.62
C GLY A 64 8.64 6.26 -13.11
N THR A 65 7.44 5.71 -12.90
CA THR A 65 7.22 4.27 -12.74
C THR A 65 6.41 3.74 -13.93
N GLN A 66 6.28 2.42 -14.04
CA GLN A 66 5.40 1.76 -15.01
C GLN A 66 3.95 1.63 -14.49
N CYS A 67 3.61 2.31 -13.38
CA CYS A 67 2.29 2.19 -12.78
C CYS A 67 1.29 3.09 -13.50
N GLU A 68 0.22 2.50 -14.01
CA GLU A 68 -0.93 3.25 -14.50
C GLU A 68 -1.77 3.80 -13.34
N VAL A 69 -2.28 5.03 -13.50
CA VAL A 69 -3.12 5.66 -12.48
C VAL A 69 -4.56 5.18 -12.65
N ASN A 70 -4.98 4.30 -11.75
CA ASN A 70 -6.35 3.79 -11.70
C ASN A 70 -7.05 4.14 -10.37
N LEU A 71 -8.29 3.70 -10.22
CA LEU A 71 -9.14 4.05 -9.08
C LEU A 71 -8.58 3.47 -7.76
N LEU A 72 -7.96 2.29 -7.85
CA LEU A 72 -7.36 1.59 -6.72
C LEU A 72 -6.12 2.34 -6.22
N LEU A 73 -5.25 2.79 -7.12
CA LEU A 73 -4.11 3.62 -6.76
C LEU A 73 -4.60 4.93 -6.11
N CYS A 74 -5.62 5.58 -6.66
CA CYS A 74 -6.22 6.76 -6.04
C CYS A 74 -6.74 6.48 -4.62
N ALA A 75 -7.42 5.36 -4.40
CA ALA A 75 -7.90 4.98 -3.07
C ALA A 75 -6.75 4.70 -2.08
N ARG A 76 -5.70 4.00 -2.52
CA ARG A 76 -4.48 3.75 -1.72
C ARG A 76 -3.79 5.08 -1.37
N VAL A 77 -3.67 6.01 -2.31
CA VAL A 77 -3.09 7.34 -2.09
C VAL A 77 -3.94 8.19 -1.15
N ALA A 78 -5.28 8.13 -1.26
CA ALA A 78 -6.20 8.85 -0.38
C ALA A 78 -6.06 8.33 1.07
N PHE A 79 -5.90 7.02 1.23
CA PHE A 79 -5.61 6.41 2.52
C PHE A 79 -4.28 6.90 3.11
N MET A 80 -3.21 6.91 2.32
CA MET A 80 -1.92 7.45 2.78
C MET A 80 -2.02 8.94 3.14
N ARG A 81 -2.76 9.74 2.38
CA ARG A 81 -3.01 11.15 2.69
C ARG A 81 -3.76 11.32 4.02
N LYS A 82 -4.78 10.50 4.27
CA LYS A 82 -5.51 10.44 5.54
C LYS A 82 -4.59 10.06 6.72
N SER A 83 -3.77 9.02 6.58
CA SER A 83 -2.84 8.62 7.64
C SER A 83 -1.76 9.67 7.87
N TYR A 84 -1.31 10.39 6.84
CA TYR A 84 -0.37 11.50 6.99
C TYR A 84 -0.99 12.71 7.73
N ILE A 85 -2.30 12.92 7.58
CA ILE A 85 -3.04 13.92 8.37
C ILE A 85 -3.05 13.57 9.85
N LYS A 86 -3.17 12.28 10.16
CA LYS A 86 -3.17 11.73 11.53
C LYS A 86 -1.77 11.79 12.14
N ASP A 87 -0.75 11.38 11.39
CA ASP A 87 0.64 11.36 11.83
C ASP A 87 1.61 11.66 10.67
N SER A 88 2.21 12.86 10.69
CA SER A 88 3.22 13.28 9.72
C SER A 88 4.67 13.01 10.19
N SER A 89 4.85 12.39 11.36
CA SER A 89 6.15 12.18 11.99
C SER A 89 6.94 11.04 11.34
N ILE A 90 8.05 10.64 11.97
CA ILE A 90 8.82 9.45 11.58
C ILE A 90 7.97 8.17 11.65
N LYS A 91 6.97 8.12 12.53
CA LYS A 91 6.05 6.98 12.73
C LYS A 91 4.94 6.88 11.68
N PHE A 92 4.92 7.76 10.68
CA PHE A 92 3.92 7.75 9.59
C PHE A 92 3.65 6.36 9.02
N TRP A 93 4.71 5.61 8.71
CA TRP A 93 4.59 4.28 8.10
C TRP A 93 4.01 3.24 9.06
N THR A 94 4.43 3.26 10.32
CA THR A 94 3.83 2.45 11.39
C THR A 94 2.34 2.78 11.55
N THR A 95 1.98 4.07 11.51
CA THR A 95 0.58 4.51 11.57
C THR A 95 -0.24 4.00 10.37
N VAL A 96 0.33 4.00 9.16
CA VAL A 96 -0.29 3.43 7.96
C VAL A 96 -0.56 1.94 8.18
N ASP A 97 0.43 1.19 8.64
CA ASP A 97 0.32 -0.26 8.86
C ASP A 97 -0.73 -0.59 9.93
N GLU A 98 -0.73 0.13 11.06
CA GLU A 98 -1.75 0.00 12.10
C GLU A 98 -3.17 0.30 11.60
N ASP A 99 -3.33 1.34 10.77
CA ASP A 99 -4.63 1.69 10.21
C ASP A 99 -5.11 0.63 9.20
N LEU A 100 -4.20 -0.03 8.46
CA LEU A 100 -4.52 -1.16 7.59
C LEU A 100 -4.96 -2.39 8.39
N VAL A 101 -4.24 -2.72 9.48
CA VAL A 101 -4.62 -3.80 10.40
C VAL A 101 -6.03 -3.56 10.94
N LYS A 102 -6.32 -2.34 11.42
CA LYS A 102 -7.66 -1.98 11.91
C LYS A 102 -8.76 -2.12 10.85
N ILE A 103 -8.47 -1.81 9.58
CA ILE A 103 -9.42 -2.01 8.48
C ILE A 103 -9.68 -3.51 8.28
N ARG A 104 -8.63 -4.34 8.27
CA ARG A 104 -8.73 -5.79 8.09
C ARG A 104 -9.47 -6.47 9.24
N GLU A 105 -9.17 -6.11 10.48
CA GLU A 105 -9.85 -6.62 11.68
C GLU A 105 -11.35 -6.29 11.65
N LYS A 106 -11.70 -5.03 11.34
CA LYS A 106 -13.11 -4.61 11.21
C LYS A 106 -13.83 -5.28 10.03
N ALA A 107 -13.10 -5.62 8.98
CA ALA A 107 -13.65 -6.36 7.86
C ALA A 107 -13.85 -7.85 8.19
N GLY A 108 -13.09 -8.41 9.13
CA GLY A 108 -13.13 -9.84 9.46
C GLY A 108 -12.75 -10.70 8.25
N GLY A 109 -11.76 -10.26 7.46
CA GLY A 109 -11.35 -10.93 6.21
C GLY A 109 -12.27 -10.71 5.00
N ASP A 110 -13.40 -10.00 5.15
CA ASP A 110 -14.32 -9.73 4.04
C ASP A 110 -13.78 -8.63 3.10
N LEU A 111 -13.36 -9.03 1.90
CA LEU A 111 -12.85 -8.12 0.87
C LEU A 111 -13.84 -7.02 0.49
N LYS A 112 -15.16 -7.28 0.49
CA LYS A 112 -16.16 -6.26 0.16
C LYS A 112 -16.18 -5.15 1.21
N LYS A 113 -15.96 -5.49 2.49
CA LYS A 113 -15.86 -4.51 3.58
C LYS A 113 -14.57 -3.70 3.49
N VAL A 114 -13.44 -4.33 3.14
CA VAL A 114 -12.17 -3.62 2.88
C VAL A 114 -12.34 -2.63 1.74
N THR A 115 -12.90 -3.07 0.60
CA THR A 115 -13.17 -2.21 -0.56
C THR A 115 -14.12 -1.05 -0.20
N LYS A 116 -15.14 -1.30 0.61
CA LYS A 116 -16.05 -0.26 1.12
C LYS A 116 -15.31 0.77 1.99
N ALA A 117 -14.37 0.33 2.82
CA ALA A 117 -13.56 1.23 3.65
C ALA A 117 -12.68 2.15 2.78
N PHE A 118 -11.95 1.60 1.81
CA PHE A 118 -11.14 2.38 0.87
C PHE A 118 -12.00 3.33 0.01
N SER A 119 -13.18 2.87 -0.45
CA SER A 119 -14.13 3.70 -1.18
C SER A 119 -14.62 4.89 -0.33
N HIS A 120 -14.88 4.67 0.95
CA HIS A 120 -15.28 5.74 1.87
C HIS A 120 -14.14 6.75 2.09
N VAL A 121 -12.91 6.28 2.24
CA VAL A 121 -11.73 7.13 2.34
C VAL A 121 -11.57 7.99 1.09
N LEU A 122 -11.65 7.38 -0.10
CA LEU A 122 -11.57 8.10 -1.38
C LEU A 122 -12.68 9.15 -1.55
N LYS A 123 -13.92 8.82 -1.17
CA LYS A 123 -15.04 9.78 -1.21
C LYS A 123 -14.82 10.96 -0.27
N THR A 124 -14.30 10.71 0.93
CA THR A 124 -14.00 11.75 1.93
C THR A 124 -12.92 12.69 1.41
N ASP A 125 -11.88 12.09 0.86
CA ASP A 125 -10.73 12.77 0.28
C ASP A 125 -11.13 13.67 -0.91
N ARG A 126 -11.96 13.14 -1.83
CA ARG A 126 -12.57 13.91 -2.93
C ARG A 126 -13.42 15.09 -2.46
N LYS A 127 -14.22 14.93 -1.40
CA LYS A 127 -14.98 16.04 -0.81
C LYS A 127 -14.08 17.14 -0.25
N GLN A 128 -12.94 16.76 0.30
CA GLN A 128 -12.02 17.68 0.98
C GLN A 128 -11.08 18.42 0.00
N HIS A 129 -10.72 17.79 -1.11
CA HIS A 129 -9.70 18.27 -2.04
C HIS A 129 -10.21 18.52 -3.47
N GLY A 130 -11.50 18.28 -3.73
CA GLY A 130 -12.11 18.43 -5.05
C GLY A 130 -11.99 17.19 -5.93
N VAL A 131 -12.75 17.20 -7.02
CA VAL A 131 -12.76 16.18 -8.08
C VAL A 131 -12.53 16.93 -9.39
N ASP A 132 -11.56 16.49 -10.19
CA ASP A 132 -11.47 16.91 -11.60
C ASP A 132 -12.40 15.99 -12.42
N ASN A 133 -12.93 16.48 -13.55
CA ASN A 133 -13.67 15.68 -14.54
C ASN A 133 -12.72 14.71 -15.29
N TYR A 134 -12.06 13.80 -14.57
CA TYR A 134 -11.32 12.69 -15.16
C TYR A 134 -12.20 11.44 -15.16
N GLU A 135 -12.19 10.69 -16.25
CA GLU A 135 -12.67 9.30 -16.27
C GLU A 135 -11.51 8.44 -15.76
N ILE A 136 -11.69 7.77 -14.61
CA ILE A 136 -10.72 6.76 -14.16
C ILE A 136 -11.28 5.41 -14.53
N ASP A 137 -10.54 4.64 -15.32
CA ASP A 137 -10.89 3.26 -15.60
C ASP A 137 -10.89 2.43 -14.31
N GLU A 138 -11.98 1.68 -14.10
CA GLU A 138 -12.08 0.64 -13.08
C GLU A 138 -11.27 -0.59 -13.53
N ALA A 139 -9.96 -0.44 -13.66
CA ALA A 139 -9.09 -1.58 -13.93
C ALA A 139 -9.06 -2.51 -12.70
N VAL A 140 -9.44 -3.79 -12.91
CA VAL A 140 -9.27 -4.86 -11.93
C VAL A 140 -7.77 -5.19 -11.86
N ASP A 141 -7.18 -4.95 -10.69
CA ASP A 141 -5.75 -5.15 -10.42
C ASP A 141 -5.43 -6.65 -10.30
N THR A 142 -5.30 -7.33 -11.44
CA THR A 142 -4.88 -8.75 -11.52
C THR A 142 -3.52 -8.95 -10.86
N PHE A 143 -2.65 -7.93 -10.90
CA PHE A 143 -1.34 -7.97 -10.24
C PHE A 143 -1.45 -8.12 -8.72
N GLN A 144 -2.37 -7.40 -8.05
CA GLN A 144 -2.58 -7.59 -6.62
C GLN A 144 -3.10 -9.00 -6.30
N GLN A 145 -3.99 -9.54 -7.13
CA GLN A 145 -4.48 -10.92 -6.99
C GLN A 145 -3.34 -11.93 -7.15
N ASP A 146 -2.43 -11.69 -8.10
CA ASP A 146 -1.28 -12.56 -8.35
C ASP A 146 -0.22 -12.47 -7.23
N VAL A 147 0.02 -11.27 -6.69
CA VAL A 147 0.91 -11.06 -5.54
C VAL A 147 0.32 -11.71 -4.28
N ASP A 148 -0.96 -11.51 -4.00
CA ASP A 148 -1.63 -12.11 -2.84
C ASP A 148 -1.60 -13.65 -2.95
N LYS A 149 -1.83 -14.19 -4.15
CA LYS A 149 -1.73 -15.63 -4.43
C LYS A 149 -0.31 -16.17 -4.27
N MET A 150 0.70 -15.44 -4.73
CA MET A 150 2.11 -15.83 -4.54
C MET A 150 2.53 -15.85 -3.07
N VAL A 151 2.08 -14.88 -2.26
CA VAL A 151 2.36 -14.83 -0.82
C VAL A 151 1.67 -15.97 -0.06
N GLU A 152 0.45 -16.34 -0.45
CA GLU A 152 -0.24 -17.51 0.10
C GLU A 152 0.47 -18.82 -0.25
N THR A 153 1.08 -18.94 -1.43
CA THR A 153 1.84 -20.15 -1.80
C THR A 153 3.24 -20.24 -1.18
N GLY A 154 3.79 -19.12 -0.68
CA GLY A 154 5.15 -19.05 -0.12
C GLY A 154 5.28 -19.44 1.36
N THR A 155 4.17 -19.71 2.07
CA THR A 155 4.17 -20.05 3.51
C THR A 155 3.96 -21.54 3.81
N ALA A 156 3.87 -22.40 2.80
CA ALA A 156 3.89 -23.85 2.97
C ALA A 156 5.33 -24.38 2.90
N GLY A 157 6.09 -24.23 3.98
CA GLY A 157 7.32 -25.00 4.17
C GLY A 157 7.00 -26.50 4.26
N PRO A 158 7.85 -27.39 3.72
CA PRO A 158 7.62 -28.82 3.80
C PRO A 158 7.77 -29.27 5.26
N ALA A 159 6.75 -29.94 5.78
CA ALA A 159 6.87 -30.68 7.04
C ALA A 159 7.79 -31.89 6.79
N GLU A 160 9.03 -31.83 7.28
CA GLU A 160 9.87 -33.01 7.48
C GLU A 160 9.40 -33.78 8.72
N GLY A 161 9.28 -35.10 8.56
CA GLY A 161 9.56 -36.09 9.61
C GLY A 161 8.36 -36.65 10.38
N ASP A 162 7.95 -37.87 10.05
CA ASP A 162 7.76 -38.89 11.10
C ASP A 162 8.17 -40.26 10.57
N ASP A 163 8.89 -40.99 11.41
CA ASP A 163 9.79 -42.11 11.11
C ASP A 163 9.25 -43.39 11.77
N GLY A 164 8.99 -44.42 10.97
CA GLY A 164 8.98 -45.85 11.35
C GLY A 164 7.67 -46.49 11.86
N PRO A 165 7.60 -47.84 12.00
CA PRO A 165 8.55 -48.86 11.52
C PRO A 165 7.92 -49.91 10.58
N ALA A 166 8.77 -50.55 9.78
CA ALA A 166 8.47 -51.80 9.12
C ALA A 166 8.24 -52.91 10.17
N SER A 167 7.10 -53.59 10.07
CA SER A 167 6.87 -54.88 10.73
C SER A 167 6.74 -55.94 9.64
N ASP A 168 7.71 -56.86 9.64
CA ASP A 168 7.60 -58.18 9.04
C ASP A 168 6.44 -58.93 9.71
N ASP A 169 5.57 -59.56 8.92
CA ASP A 169 4.78 -60.70 9.39
C ASP A 169 4.38 -61.61 8.21
N ASP A 170 4.66 -62.89 8.44
CA ASP A 170 4.52 -64.07 7.58
C ASP A 170 3.13 -64.28 6.95
N HIS A 171 3.09 -64.84 5.73
CA HIS A 171 2.28 -66.03 5.36
C HIS A 171 2.75 -66.67 4.05
#